data_AF-A0A2T4KBG2-F1
#
_entry.id   AF-A0A2T4KBG2-F1
#
_cell.length_a   1.000
_cell.length_b   1.000
_cell.length_c   1.000
_cell.angle_alpha   90.00
_cell.angle_beta   90.00
_cell.angle_gamma   90.00
#
_symmetry.space_group_name_H-M   'P 1'
#
loop_
_entity.id
_entity.type
_entity.pdbx_description
1 polymer ?
#
loop_
_entity_poly.entity_id
_entity_poly.type
_entity_poly.pdbx_seq_one_letter_code
_entity_poly.pdbx_strand_id
1 'polypeptide(L)'
;MDRAFRILTIYNRLLQHKVVNKKSLTLELKSSARTIQRDIDDIRKFLYEANDWIGTENEITYDYKSESYVLTHNKNEIEKVHFMYDILSSLYFTRPMLSRYFYQYLKILILRHHSENQKMLLKYLNNFVIDENHTLDTPGSIVVRALNENKYLQYNKKLLLPLSLYYQKFSFHLVYQLNNEIYISDINEMNLT
;
A
#
# COMPACT_ATOMS: atom_id res chain seq x y z
N MET A 1 24.93 -3.71 27.25
CA MET A 1 24.11 -3.03 26.24
C MET A 1 22.66 -3.25 26.58
N ASP A 2 21.82 -2.21 26.49
CA ASP A 2 20.39 -2.29 26.79
C ASP A 2 19.66 -3.29 25.86
N ARG A 3 18.64 -3.98 26.39
CA ARG A 3 17.88 -5.01 25.65
C ARG A 3 17.07 -4.39 24.52
N ALA A 4 16.39 -3.26 24.76
CA ALA A 4 15.58 -2.63 23.72
C ALA A 4 16.46 -2.15 22.56
N PHE A 5 17.60 -1.53 22.86
CA PHE A 5 18.57 -1.15 21.84
C PHE A 5 19.05 -2.35 21.00
N ARG A 6 19.30 -3.50 21.65
CA ARG A 6 19.75 -4.72 20.98
C ARG A 6 18.68 -5.30 20.06
N ILE A 7 17.45 -5.43 20.54
CA ILE A 7 16.30 -5.89 19.74
C ILE A 7 16.09 -4.98 18.53
N LEU A 8 16.07 -3.66 18.73
CA LEU A 8 15.91 -2.69 17.64
C LEU A 8 17.05 -2.74 16.62
N THR A 9 18.29 -2.96 17.07
CA THR A 9 19.44 -3.12 16.18
C THR A 9 19.29 -4.36 15.28
N ILE A 10 18.91 -5.50 15.87
CA ILE A 10 18.69 -6.74 15.15
C ILE A 10 17.52 -6.60 14.17
N TYR A 11 16.40 -6.05 14.65
CA TYR A 11 15.20 -5.85 13.84
C TYR A 11 15.44 -4.89 12.67
N ASN A 12 16.14 -3.77 12.89
CA ASN A 12 16.48 -2.84 11.81
C ASN A 12 17.37 -3.48 10.74
N ARG A 13 18.29 -4.39 11.11
CA ARG A 13 19.08 -5.15 10.11
C ARG A 13 18.19 -6.07 9.28
N LEU A 14 17.28 -6.79 9.94
CA LEU A 14 16.32 -7.68 9.29
C LEU A 14 15.42 -6.91 8.31
N LEU A 15 14.90 -5.74 8.70
CA LEU A 15 14.12 -4.85 7.82
C LEU A 15 14.91 -4.32 6.62
N GLN A 16 16.23 -4.18 6.75
CA GLN A 16 17.13 -3.79 5.66
C GLN A 16 17.59 -4.97 4.79
N HIS A 17 16.99 -6.16 4.96
CA HIS A 17 17.40 -7.41 4.31
C HIS A 17 18.88 -7.78 4.53
N LYS A 18 19.48 -7.30 5.62
CA LYS A 18 20.85 -7.66 5.98
C LYS A 18 20.85 -9.01 6.67
N VAL A 19 21.88 -9.78 6.34
CA VAL A 19 22.17 -11.06 6.96
C VAL A 19 22.53 -10.86 8.44
N VAL A 20 21.82 -11.56 9.32
CA VAL A 20 22.05 -11.50 10.77
C VAL A 20 22.78 -12.76 11.23
N ASN A 21 24.11 -12.69 11.30
CA ASN A 21 24.91 -13.80 11.83
C ASN A 21 24.97 -13.74 13.36
N LYS A 22 24.65 -14.85 14.02
CA LYS A 22 24.60 -14.90 15.49
C LYS A 22 25.97 -14.68 16.13
N LYS A 23 27.03 -15.26 15.56
CA LYS A 23 28.40 -15.15 16.09
C LYS A 23 28.90 -13.70 15.99
N SER A 24 28.72 -13.04 14.84
CA SER A 24 29.12 -11.63 14.68
C SER A 24 28.40 -10.71 15.67
N LEU A 25 27.09 -10.90 15.86
CA LEU A 25 26.31 -10.14 16.83
C LEU A 25 26.78 -10.32 18.28
N THR A 26 27.22 -11.51 18.67
CA THR A 26 27.72 -11.73 20.05
C THR A 26 28.95 -10.88 20.34
N LEU A 27 29.85 -10.74 19.37
CA LEU A 27 31.04 -9.91 19.47
C LEU A 27 30.69 -8.42 19.46
N GLU A 28 29.86 -8.00 18.49
CA GLU A 28 29.48 -6.60 18.30
C GLU A 28 28.69 -6.04 19.49
N LEU A 29 27.67 -6.78 19.93
CA LEU A 29 26.73 -6.33 20.96
C LEU A 29 27.17 -6.75 22.37
N LYS A 30 28.35 -7.36 22.50
CA LYS A 30 28.94 -7.87 23.76
C LYS A 30 27.92 -8.64 24.60
N SER A 31 27.22 -9.57 23.94
CA SER A 31 26.10 -10.32 24.51
C SER A 31 26.27 -11.81 24.23
N SER A 32 25.76 -12.67 25.11
CA SER A 32 25.89 -14.12 24.91
C SER A 32 25.04 -14.62 23.75
N ALA A 33 25.46 -15.72 23.11
CA ALA A 33 24.69 -16.33 22.01
C ALA A 33 23.26 -16.69 22.43
N ARG A 34 23.07 -17.10 23.69
CA ARG A 34 21.74 -17.38 24.27
C ARG A 34 20.88 -16.11 24.37
N THR A 35 21.50 -14.97 24.68
CA THR A 35 20.79 -13.68 24.75
C THR A 35 20.36 -13.24 23.36
N ILE A 36 21.29 -13.27 22.39
CA ILE A 36 20.99 -12.94 20.99
C ILE A 36 19.88 -13.83 20.42
N GLN A 37 19.91 -15.13 20.72
CA GLN A 37 18.86 -16.06 20.29
C GLN A 37 17.49 -15.65 20.86
N ARG A 38 17.41 -15.35 22.16
CA ARG A 38 16.18 -14.91 22.80
C ARG A 38 15.64 -13.63 22.17
N ASP A 39 16.50 -12.66 21.86
CA ASP A 39 16.06 -11.43 21.20
C ASP A 39 15.50 -11.70 19.79
N ILE A 40 16.10 -12.62 19.03
CA ILE A 40 15.58 -13.04 17.72
C ILE A 40 14.21 -13.72 17.87
N ASP A 41 14.05 -14.56 18.89
CA ASP A 41 12.79 -15.26 19.17
C ASP A 41 11.70 -14.27 19.63
N ASP A 42 12.06 -13.23 20.40
CA ASP A 42 11.14 -12.14 20.76
C ASP A 42 10.67 -11.36 19.51
N ILE A 43 11.58 -11.09 18.56
CA ILE A 43 11.21 -10.44 17.28
C ILE A 43 10.31 -11.35 16.46
N ARG A 44 10.58 -12.66 16.38
CA ARG A 44 9.70 -13.63 15.70
C ARG A 44 8.31 -13.62 16.29
N LYS A 45 8.21 -13.67 17.63
CA LYS A 45 6.94 -13.62 18.34
C LYS A 45 6.18 -12.34 18.02
N PHE A 46 6.86 -11.19 18.06
CA PHE A 46 6.27 -9.92 17.67
C PHE A 46 5.73 -9.95 16.23
N LEU A 47 6.51 -10.44 15.27
CA LEU A 47 6.08 -10.54 13.86
C LEU A 47 4.87 -11.46 13.68
N TYR A 48 4.81 -12.56 14.45
CA TYR A 48 3.68 -13.48 14.44
C TYR A 48 2.42 -12.88 15.08
N GLU A 49 2.55 -12.18 16.21
CA GLU A 49 1.41 -11.57 16.91
C GLU A 49 0.89 -10.30 16.22
N ALA A 50 1.75 -9.60 15.47
CA ALA A 50 1.42 -8.30 14.91
C ALA A 50 0.27 -8.35 13.90
N ASN A 51 0.00 -9.46 13.18
CA ASN A 51 -1.12 -9.72 12.23
C ASN A 51 -1.56 -8.61 11.24
N ASP A 52 -0.94 -7.42 11.29
CA ASP A 52 -1.40 -6.16 10.69
C ASP A 52 -0.73 -5.88 9.35
N TRP A 53 0.17 -6.75 8.92
CA TRP A 53 0.86 -6.61 7.64
C TRP A 53 0.08 -7.40 6.59
N ILE A 54 -1.01 -6.78 6.10
CA ILE A 54 -1.86 -7.29 5.02
C ILE A 54 -1.01 -7.97 3.93
N GLY A 55 -1.16 -9.29 3.80
CA GLY A 55 -0.55 -10.08 2.73
C GLY A 55 0.94 -10.45 2.90
N THR A 56 1.59 -10.11 4.01
CA THR A 56 3.00 -10.47 4.26
C THR A 56 3.14 -11.19 5.59
N GLU A 57 3.18 -12.52 5.55
CA GLU A 57 3.74 -13.29 6.66
C GLU A 57 5.26 -13.08 6.66
N ASN A 58 5.72 -12.15 7.48
CA ASN A 58 7.12 -11.88 7.72
C ASN A 58 7.68 -12.97 8.64
N GLU A 59 8.50 -13.85 8.07
CA GLU A 59 9.12 -14.94 8.82
C GLU A 59 10.63 -14.69 8.95
N ILE A 60 11.18 -14.83 10.15
CA ILE A 60 12.64 -14.87 10.33
C ILE A 60 13.09 -16.32 10.20
N THR A 61 13.67 -16.68 9.06
CA THR A 61 14.21 -18.01 8.79
C THR A 61 15.71 -18.06 9.09
N TYR A 62 16.19 -19.27 9.43
CA TYR A 62 17.62 -19.52 9.63
C TYR A 62 18.19 -20.20 8.39
N ASP A 63 19.16 -19.57 7.74
CA ASP A 63 19.93 -20.15 6.66
C ASP A 63 21.13 -20.91 7.23
N TYR A 64 21.08 -22.23 7.13
CA TYR A 64 22.14 -23.13 7.58
C TYR A 64 23.43 -23.00 6.77
N LYS A 65 23.38 -22.55 5.51
CA LYS A 65 24.59 -22.40 4.67
C LYS A 65 25.43 -21.22 5.11
N SER A 66 24.78 -20.10 5.43
CA SER A 66 25.44 -18.87 5.87
C SER A 66 25.49 -18.70 7.40
N GLU A 67 24.96 -19.69 8.14
CA GLU A 67 24.81 -19.68 9.60
C GLU A 67 24.16 -18.38 10.12
N SER A 68 23.09 -17.95 9.46
CA SER A 68 22.55 -16.62 9.66
C SER A 68 21.03 -16.58 9.64
N TYR A 69 20.47 -15.48 10.14
CA TYR A 69 19.04 -15.19 10.12
C TYR A 69 18.75 -14.15 9.04
N VAL A 70 17.65 -14.35 8.34
CA VAL A 70 17.14 -13.43 7.32
C VAL A 70 15.64 -13.24 7.53
N LEU A 71 15.16 -12.04 7.21
CA LEU A 71 13.74 -11.78 7.12
C LEU A 71 13.28 -12.21 5.72
N THR A 72 12.50 -13.29 5.68
CA THR A 72 11.85 -13.80 4.48
C THR A 72 10.38 -13.45 4.51
N HIS A 73 9.86 -13.04 3.36
CA HIS A 73 8.43 -12.90 3.17
C HIS A 73 7.92 -14.25 2.66
N ASN A 74 6.84 -14.76 3.23
CA ASN A 74 6.29 -16.05 2.81
C ASN A 74 5.99 -16.05 1.29
N LYS A 75 6.12 -17.23 0.66
CA LYS A 75 6.31 -17.50 -0.78
C LYS A 75 5.22 -17.02 -1.75
N ASN A 76 4.26 -16.21 -1.33
CA ASN A 76 3.18 -15.71 -2.18
C ASN A 76 3.59 -14.45 -2.96
N GLU A 77 4.89 -14.19 -3.18
CA GLU A 77 5.37 -13.14 -4.08
C GLU A 77 4.79 -13.29 -5.49
N ILE A 78 4.57 -14.53 -5.95
CA ILE A 78 3.89 -14.82 -7.22
C ILE A 78 2.45 -14.28 -7.19
N GLU A 79 1.67 -14.62 -6.15
CA GLU A 79 0.28 -14.14 -6.02
C GLU A 79 0.19 -12.62 -5.90
N LYS A 80 1.09 -11.99 -5.13
CA LYS A 80 1.13 -10.53 -4.98
C LYS A 80 1.37 -9.82 -6.30
N VAL A 81 2.26 -10.35 -7.13
CA VAL A 81 2.56 -9.77 -8.45
C VAL A 81 1.35 -9.90 -9.38
N HIS A 82 0.61 -11.01 -9.31
CA HIS A 82 -0.65 -11.16 -10.05
C HIS A 82 -1.68 -10.09 -9.67
N PHE A 83 -1.86 -9.76 -8.38
CA PHE A 83 -2.77 -8.68 -7.99
C PHE A 83 -2.38 -7.32 -8.57
N MET A 84 -1.07 -7.01 -8.64
CA MET A 84 -0.63 -5.78 -9.30
C MET A 84 -0.92 -5.80 -10.80
N TYR A 85 -0.72 -6.94 -11.47
CA TYR A 85 -1.14 -7.09 -12.87
C TYR A 85 -2.65 -6.97 -13.06
N ASP A 86 -3.46 -7.49 -12.14
CA ASP A 86 -4.93 -7.38 -12.19
C ASP A 86 -5.37 -5.93 -12.05
N ILE A 87 -4.76 -5.16 -11.14
CA ILE A 87 -4.99 -3.72 -10.99
C ILE A 87 -4.62 -2.99 -12.29
N LEU A 88 -3.39 -3.19 -12.77
CA LEU A 88 -2.89 -2.48 -13.96
C LEU A 88 -3.68 -2.84 -15.21
N SER A 89 -4.04 -4.11 -15.41
CA SER A 89 -4.82 -4.54 -16.57
C SER A 89 -6.26 -4.04 -16.50
N SER A 90 -6.92 -4.11 -15.34
CA SER A 90 -8.27 -3.58 -15.15
C SER A 90 -8.33 -2.07 -15.43
N LEU A 91 -7.34 -1.32 -14.95
CA LEU A 91 -7.20 0.11 -15.26
C LEU A 91 -6.97 0.32 -16.76
N TYR A 92 -6.08 -0.44 -17.39
CA TYR A 92 -5.76 -0.28 -18.81
C TYR A 92 -6.96 -0.56 -19.72
N PHE A 93 -7.73 -1.62 -19.42
CA PHE A 93 -8.91 -2.01 -20.20
C PHE A 93 -10.06 -1.01 -20.07
N THR A 94 -10.17 -0.33 -18.93
CA THR A 94 -11.26 0.63 -18.68
C THR A 94 -10.88 2.04 -19.12
N ARG A 95 -9.64 2.47 -18.84
CA ARG A 95 -9.11 3.78 -19.20
C ARG A 95 -7.56 3.73 -19.28
N PRO A 96 -6.95 3.67 -20.48
CA PRO A 96 -5.50 3.60 -20.65
C PRO A 96 -4.80 4.97 -20.44
N MET A 97 -5.35 5.81 -19.56
CA MET A 97 -4.85 7.15 -19.24
C MET A 97 -4.85 7.36 -17.73
N LEU A 98 -3.72 7.81 -17.17
CA LEU A 98 -3.54 8.07 -15.75
C LEU A 98 -3.16 9.53 -15.52
N SER A 99 -3.62 10.11 -14.42
CA SER A 99 -3.04 11.38 -13.96
C SER A 99 -1.59 11.17 -13.53
N ARG A 100 -0.76 12.21 -13.66
CA ARG A 100 0.65 12.15 -13.21
C ARG A 100 0.80 11.66 -11.78
N TYR A 101 0.00 12.15 -10.84
CA TYR A 101 0.09 11.74 -9.42
C TYR A 101 -0.27 10.27 -9.22
N PHE A 102 -1.30 9.78 -9.91
CA PHE A 102 -1.71 8.39 -9.79
C PHE A 102 -0.67 7.44 -10.41
N TYR A 103 -0.08 7.82 -11.54
CA TYR A 103 1.07 7.11 -12.11
C TYR A 103 2.24 7.03 -11.11
N GLN A 104 2.62 8.15 -10.48
CA GLN A 104 3.72 8.15 -9.49
C GLN A 104 3.39 7.28 -8.27
N TYR A 105 2.13 7.28 -7.82
CA TYR A 105 1.70 6.43 -6.72
C TYR A 105 1.84 4.94 -7.05
N LEU A 106 1.33 4.50 -8.21
CA LEU A 106 1.48 3.12 -8.68
C LEU A 106 2.97 2.74 -8.84
N LYS A 107 3.78 3.65 -9.38
CA LYS A 107 5.24 3.46 -9.49
C LYS A 107 5.89 3.22 -8.13
N ILE A 108 5.55 4.00 -7.10
CA ILE A 108 6.07 3.82 -5.74
C ILE A 108 5.64 2.47 -5.17
N LEU A 109 4.38 2.07 -5.36
CA LEU A 109 3.89 0.76 -4.91
C LEU A 109 4.68 -0.39 -5.55
N ILE A 110 4.90 -0.33 -6.87
CA ILE A 110 5.72 -1.32 -7.59
C ILE A 110 7.15 -1.37 -7.03
N LEU A 111 7.77 -0.21 -6.85
CA LEU A 111 9.14 -0.14 -6.34
C LEU A 111 9.26 -0.67 -4.90
N ARG A 112 8.27 -0.42 -4.05
CA ARG A 112 8.31 -0.80 -2.63
C ARG A 112 7.93 -2.27 -2.38
N HIS A 113 6.95 -2.80 -3.11
CA HIS A 113 6.31 -4.07 -2.78
C HIS A 113 6.58 -5.20 -3.78
N HIS A 114 7.25 -4.93 -4.90
CA HIS A 114 7.48 -5.92 -5.95
C HIS A 114 8.93 -5.90 -6.46
N SER A 115 9.92 -5.88 -5.56
CA SER A 115 11.36 -5.74 -5.86
C SER A 115 11.84 -6.69 -6.97
N GLU A 116 11.44 -7.96 -6.91
CA GLU A 116 11.83 -9.00 -7.86
C GLU A 116 11.23 -8.82 -9.27
N ASN A 117 10.14 -8.05 -9.39
CA ASN A 117 9.36 -7.90 -10.63
C ASN A 117 9.26 -6.45 -11.13
N GLN A 118 9.99 -5.51 -10.51
CA GLN A 118 9.93 -4.08 -10.83
C GLN A 118 10.10 -3.81 -12.32
N LYS A 119 11.10 -4.42 -12.97
CA LYS A 119 11.39 -4.16 -14.38
C LYS A 119 10.20 -4.47 -15.29
N MET A 120 9.52 -5.60 -15.05
CA MET A 120 8.39 -6.03 -15.87
C MET A 120 7.13 -5.23 -15.58
N LEU A 121 6.85 -4.95 -14.30
CA LEU A 121 5.71 -4.13 -13.87
C LEU A 121 5.84 -2.67 -14.31
N LEU A 122 7.03 -2.07 -14.19
CA LEU A 122 7.29 -0.71 -14.67
C LEU A 122 7.17 -0.62 -16.19
N LYS A 123 7.64 -1.64 -16.92
CA LYS A 123 7.44 -1.72 -18.38
C LYS A 123 5.96 -1.69 -18.72
N TYR A 124 5.12 -2.43 -17.98
CA TYR A 124 3.67 -2.41 -18.20
C TYR A 124 3.02 -1.08 -17.81
N LEU A 125 3.37 -0.52 -16.65
CA LEU A 125 2.88 0.79 -16.20
C LEU A 125 3.19 1.91 -17.22
N ASN A 126 4.31 1.82 -17.93
CA ASN A 126 4.68 2.78 -18.97
C ASN A 126 3.83 2.70 -20.25
N ASN A 127 2.91 1.74 -20.37
CA ASN A 127 1.98 1.67 -21.49
C ASN A 127 0.82 2.66 -21.37
N PHE A 128 0.59 3.24 -20.18
CA PHE A 128 -0.46 4.23 -19.96
C PHE A 128 -0.07 5.59 -20.54
N VAL A 129 -1.04 6.29 -21.12
CA VAL A 129 -0.90 7.72 -21.45
C VAL A 129 -0.95 8.52 -20.15
N ILE A 130 -0.01 9.44 -19.95
CA ILE A 130 0.02 10.29 -18.76
C ILE A 130 -0.66 11.62 -19.08
N ASP A 131 -1.70 11.94 -18.32
CA ASP A 131 -2.33 13.25 -18.33
C ASP A 131 -1.64 14.17 -17.33
N GLU A 132 -0.93 15.17 -17.87
CA GLU A 132 -0.21 16.19 -17.11
C GLU A 132 -1.13 17.30 -16.60
N ASN A 133 -2.36 17.42 -17.13
CA ASN A 133 -3.26 18.54 -16.84
C ASN A 133 -4.23 18.26 -15.68
N HIS A 134 -4.24 17.05 -15.14
CA HIS A 134 -5.21 16.64 -14.14
C HIS A 134 -4.81 17.09 -12.71
N THR A 135 -5.73 17.74 -12.00
CA THR A 135 -5.61 18.11 -10.59
C THR A 135 -5.61 16.89 -9.66
N LEU A 136 -5.19 17.02 -8.41
CA LEU A 136 -5.18 15.90 -7.44
C LEU A 136 -6.57 15.28 -7.21
N ASP A 137 -7.64 16.07 -7.36
CA ASP A 137 -8.99 15.68 -6.99
C ASP A 137 -9.90 15.59 -8.22
N THR A 138 -10.28 14.37 -8.60
CA THR A 138 -11.38 14.12 -9.55
C THR A 138 -12.74 14.33 -8.86
N PRO A 139 -13.81 14.73 -9.56
CA PRO A 139 -15.16 14.74 -8.98
C PRO A 139 -15.53 13.42 -8.30
N GLY A 140 -15.16 12.29 -8.92
CA GLY A 140 -15.34 10.96 -8.34
C GLY A 140 -14.62 10.75 -7.02
N SER A 141 -13.34 11.14 -6.90
CA SER A 141 -12.57 10.96 -5.67
C SER A 141 -13.07 11.86 -4.53
N ILE A 142 -13.50 13.09 -4.84
CA ILE A 142 -14.11 14.01 -3.87
C ILE A 142 -15.40 13.37 -3.32
N VAL A 143 -16.28 12.90 -4.21
CA VAL A 143 -17.56 12.28 -3.84
C VAL A 143 -17.37 11.02 -3.01
N VAL A 144 -16.52 10.10 -3.47
CA VAL A 144 -16.25 8.83 -2.76
C VAL A 144 -15.68 9.10 -1.38
N ARG A 145 -14.76 10.06 -1.26
CA ARG A 145 -14.20 10.46 0.04
C ARG A 145 -15.28 11.01 0.96
N ALA A 146 -16.13 11.91 0.47
CA ALA A 146 -17.19 12.51 1.28
C ALA A 146 -18.23 11.48 1.74
N LEU A 147 -18.59 10.51 0.90
CA LEU A 147 -19.46 9.39 1.27
C LEU A 147 -18.83 8.55 2.39
N ASN A 148 -17.56 8.16 2.26
CA ASN A 148 -16.88 7.33 3.26
C ASN A 148 -16.62 8.07 4.58
N GLU A 149 -16.39 9.38 4.52
CA GLU A 149 -16.13 10.21 5.70
C GLU A 149 -17.40 10.83 6.30
N ASN A 150 -18.58 10.57 5.73
CA ASN A 150 -19.86 11.20 6.09
C ASN A 150 -19.80 12.74 6.12
N LYS A 151 -19.21 13.34 5.08
CA LYS A 151 -19.01 14.79 4.94
C LYS A 151 -19.91 15.40 3.88
N TYR A 152 -20.25 16.68 4.08
CA TYR A 152 -20.91 17.49 3.06
C TYR A 152 -19.95 17.85 1.92
N LEU A 153 -20.49 18.04 0.73
CA LEU A 153 -19.78 18.55 -0.44
C LEU A 153 -20.20 19.99 -0.74
N GLN A 154 -19.25 20.80 -1.22
CA GLN A 154 -19.55 22.13 -1.73
C GLN A 154 -19.98 22.03 -3.19
N TYR A 155 -21.16 22.54 -3.50
CA TYR A 155 -21.73 22.59 -4.85
C TYR A 155 -22.41 23.93 -5.07
N ASN A 156 -21.91 24.73 -6.04
CA ASN A 156 -22.48 26.04 -6.37
C ASN A 156 -22.73 26.94 -5.14
N LYS A 157 -21.73 27.04 -4.24
CA LYS A 157 -21.81 27.78 -2.97
C LYS A 157 -22.83 27.25 -1.94
N LYS A 158 -23.42 26.09 -2.16
CA LYS A 158 -24.29 25.37 -1.21
C LYS A 158 -23.62 24.10 -0.72
N LEU A 159 -24.08 23.61 0.44
CA LEU A 159 -23.68 22.33 0.99
C LEU A 159 -24.72 21.28 0.61
N LEU A 160 -24.26 20.19 -0.01
CA LEU A 160 -25.08 19.00 -0.24
C LEU A 160 -24.57 17.83 0.59
N LEU A 161 -25.49 16.95 1.00
CA LEU A 161 -25.17 15.71 1.69
C LEU A 161 -25.17 14.58 0.66
N PRO A 162 -24.01 13.99 0.30
CA PRO A 162 -23.97 12.85 -0.59
C PRO A 162 -24.58 11.62 0.11
N LEU A 163 -25.45 10.88 -0.58
CA LEU A 163 -26.17 9.74 -0.03
C LEU A 163 -25.70 8.41 -0.64
N SER A 164 -25.50 8.38 -1.97
CA SER A 164 -24.99 7.19 -2.67
C SER A 164 -24.44 7.54 -4.04
N LEU A 165 -23.55 6.71 -4.57
CA LEU A 165 -23.01 6.80 -5.93
C LEU A 165 -23.31 5.49 -6.66
N TYR A 166 -23.84 5.57 -7.88
CA TYR A 166 -24.06 4.39 -8.72
C TYR A 166 -23.67 4.66 -10.17
N TYR A 167 -23.39 3.57 -10.91
CA TYR A 167 -23.03 3.63 -12.32
C TYR A 167 -24.22 3.20 -13.18
N GLN A 168 -24.62 4.04 -14.13
CA GLN A 168 -25.72 3.76 -15.06
C GLN A 168 -25.47 4.48 -16.39
N LYS A 169 -25.81 3.82 -17.51
CA LYS A 169 -25.71 4.41 -18.88
C LYS A 169 -24.35 5.08 -19.16
N PHE A 170 -23.26 4.41 -18.77
CA PHE A 170 -21.89 4.87 -18.98
C PHE A 170 -21.45 6.10 -18.18
N SER A 171 -22.20 6.50 -17.15
CA SER A 171 -21.75 7.54 -16.23
C SER A 171 -22.11 7.29 -14.77
N PHE A 172 -21.40 7.99 -13.89
CA PHE A 172 -21.58 7.90 -12.44
C PHE A 172 -22.57 8.97 -11.99
N HIS A 173 -23.58 8.54 -11.25
CA HIS A 173 -24.66 9.39 -10.78
C HIS A 173 -24.61 9.49 -9.25
N LEU A 174 -24.55 10.71 -8.73
CA LEU A 174 -24.61 11.00 -7.31
C LEU A 174 -26.06 11.24 -6.90
N VAL A 175 -26.51 10.49 -5.91
CA VAL A 175 -27.73 10.79 -5.15
C VAL A 175 -27.34 11.64 -3.96
N TYR A 176 -27.99 12.79 -3.79
CA TYR A 176 -27.68 13.71 -2.70
C TYR A 176 -28.91 14.46 -2.18
N GLN A 177 -28.81 14.92 -0.94
CA GLN A 177 -29.81 15.81 -0.34
C GLN A 177 -29.30 17.26 -0.36
N LEU A 178 -30.16 18.17 -0.82
CA LEU A 178 -29.94 19.62 -0.79
C LEU A 178 -31.26 20.28 -0.41
N ASN A 179 -31.26 21.19 0.57
CA ASN A 179 -32.48 21.88 1.03
C ASN A 179 -33.66 20.93 1.37
N ASN A 180 -33.36 19.78 1.98
CA ASN A 180 -34.32 18.72 2.34
C ASN A 180 -35.01 18.02 1.16
N GLU A 181 -34.52 18.22 -0.07
CA GLU A 181 -34.96 17.49 -1.25
C GLU A 181 -33.84 16.58 -1.77
N ILE A 182 -34.22 15.48 -2.42
CA ILE A 182 -33.29 14.50 -2.99
C ILE A 182 -33.14 14.76 -4.49
N TYR A 183 -31.90 14.79 -4.93
CA TYR A 183 -31.52 15.00 -6.32
C TYR A 183 -30.59 13.89 -6.82
N ILE A 184 -30.56 13.74 -8.13
CA ILE A 184 -29.67 12.82 -8.85
C ILE A 184 -28.99 13.60 -9.96
N SER A 185 -27.66 13.54 -10.06
CA SER A 185 -26.90 14.25 -11.10
C SER A 185 -25.68 13.46 -11.54
N ASP A 186 -25.28 13.61 -12.80
CA ASP A 186 -24.01 13.06 -13.32
C ASP A 186 -22.84 13.83 -12.69
N ILE A 187 -21.93 13.11 -12.03
CA ILE A 187 -20.82 13.74 -11.30
C ILE A 187 -19.88 14.54 -12.21
N ASN A 188 -19.79 14.20 -13.49
CA ASN A 188 -18.92 14.88 -14.43
C ASN A 188 -19.49 16.24 -14.86
N GLU A 189 -20.80 16.44 -14.66
CA GLU A 189 -21.50 17.71 -14.91
C GLU A 189 -21.57 18.59 -13.65
N MET A 190 -21.13 18.08 -12.50
CA MET A 190 -21.15 18.81 -11.24
C MET A 190 -19.84 19.55 -10.99
N ASN A 191 -19.92 20.85 -10.74
CA ASN A 191 -18.80 21.66 -10.23
C ASN A 191 -18.62 21.43 -8.73
N LEU A 192 -18.07 20.27 -8.37
CA LEU A 192 -17.76 19.88 -7.00
C LEU A 192 -16.36 20.35 -6.61
N THR A 193 -16.25 20.87 -5.39
CA THR A 193 -14.98 21.29 -4.77
C THR A 193 -14.93 20.86 -3.32
#